data_AF-A0A2E6KK77-F1
#
_entry.id   AF-A0A2E6KK77-F1
#
_cell.length_a   1.000
_cell.length_b   1.000
_cell.length_c   1.000
_cell.angle_alpha   90.00
_cell.angle_beta   90.00
_cell.angle_gamma   90.00
#
_symmetry.space_group_name_H-M   'P 1'
#
loop_
_entity.id
_entity.type
_entity.pdbx_description
1 polymer ?
#
loop_
_entity_poly.entity_id
_entity_poly.type
_entity_poly.pdbx_seq_one_letter_code
_entity_poly.pdbx_strand_id
1 'polypeptide(L)' 'MTLIDRLHLLENRKTAIEEELREEEKHCYHDELAISHLKKEKLFLKDEMGRIRNMA' A
#
# COMPACT_ATOMS: atom_id res chain seq x y z
N MET A 1 -18.57 -9.58 -2.61
CA MET A 1 -17.60 -8.47 -2.63
C MET A 1 -17.47 -7.99 -4.06
N THR A 2 -17.85 -6.74 -4.34
CA THR A 2 -17.80 -6.16 -5.69
C THR A 2 -16.38 -5.69 -6.02
N LEU A 3 -16.11 -5.41 -7.30
CA LEU A 3 -14.83 -4.81 -7.72
C LEU A 3 -14.57 -3.46 -7.03
N ILE A 4 -15.65 -2.71 -6.75
CA ILE A 4 -15.60 -1.43 -6.02
C ILE A 4 -15.20 -1.65 -4.55
N ASP A 5 -15.78 -2.65 -3.88
CA ASP A 5 -15.41 -2.99 -2.49
C ASP A 5 -13.93 -3.41 -2.39
N ARG A 6 -13.45 -4.16 -3.39
CA ARG A 6 -12.04 -4.58 -3.45
C ARG A 6 -11.11 -3.39 -3.70
N LEU A 7 -11.50 -2.45 -4.55
CA LEU A 7 -10.79 -1.19 -4.75
C LEU A 7 -10.68 -0.37 -3.46
N HIS A 8 -11.79 -0.21 -2.73
CA HIS A 8 -11.79 0.48 -1.44
C HIS A 8 -10.89 -0.21 -0.40
N LEU A 9 -10.90 -1.54 -0.35
CA LEU A 9 -10.04 -2.30 0.54
C LEU A 9 -8.55 -2.07 0.24
N LEU A 10 -8.18 -2.09 -1.05
CA LEU A 10 -6.82 -1.83 -1.51
C LEU A 10 -6.39 -0.38 -1.25
N GLU A 11 -7.30 0.59 -1.41
CA GLU A 11 -7.05 2.01 -1.09
C GLU A 11 -6.82 2.19 0.41
N ASN A 12 -7.65 1.61 1.26
CA ASN A 12 -7.47 1.66 2.71
C ASN A 12 -6.14 1.03 3.14
N ARG A 13 -5.78 -0.12 2.53
CA ARG A 13 -4.49 -0.79 2.82
C ARG A 13 -3.30 0.06 2.38
N LYS A 14 -3.40 0.72 1.22
CA LYS A 14 -2.37 1.65 0.74
C LYS A 14 -2.20 2.83 1.69
N THR A 15 -3.29 3.40 2.19
CA THR A 15 -3.23 4.50 3.17
C THR A 15 -2.55 4.06 4.47
N ALA A 16 -2.86 2.86 4.97
CA ALA A 16 -2.20 2.31 6.16
C ALA A 16 -0.68 2.17 5.96
N ILE A 17 -0.24 1.65 4.80
CA ILE A 17 1.20 1.53 4.49
C ILE A 17 1.87 2.91 4.35
N GLU A 18 1.16 3.91 3.84
CA GLU A 18 1.66 5.29 3.78
C GLU A 18 1.77 5.95 5.17
N GLU A 19 0.92 5.55 6.11
CA GLU A 19 1.01 5.94 7.52
C GLU A 19 2.22 5.26 8.17
N GLU A 20 2.35 3.93 8.05
CA GLU A 20 3.46 3.13 8.59
C GLU A 20 4.82 3.60 8.05
N LEU A 21 4.93 3.89 6.74
CA LEU A 21 6.15 4.47 6.17
C LEU A 21 6.49 5.84 6.78
N ARG A 22 5.48 6.67 7.05
CA ARG A 22 5.67 8.00 7.61
C ARG A 22 6.05 7.95 9.09
N GLU A 23 5.59 6.94 9.81
CA GLU A 23 6.03 6.65 11.18
C GLU A 23 7.47 6.13 11.18
N GLU A 24 7.79 5.18 10.33
CA GLU A 24 9.14 4.61 10.18
C GLU A 24 10.17 5.66 9.73
N GLU A 25 9.78 6.63 8.89
CA GLU A 25 10.60 7.80 8.53
C GLU A 25 10.83 8.78 9.70
N LYS A 26 9.98 8.76 10.74
CA LYS A 26 10.19 9.56 11.97
C LYS A 26 11.02 8.82 13.02
N HIS A 27 11.16 7.50 12.91
CA HIS A 27 11.98 6.71 13.82
C HIS A 27 13.47 6.98 13.58
N CYS A 28 14.24 7.26 14.65
CA CYS A 28 15.68 7.55 14.55
C CYS A 28 16.54 6.35 14.10
N TYR A 29 15.98 5.13 14.19
CA TYR A 29 16.56 3.92 13.61
C TYR A 29 15.59 3.42 12.55
N HIS A 30 15.90 3.70 11.30
CA HIS A 30 15.13 3.19 10.18
C HIS A 30 15.43 1.70 10.01
N ASP A 31 14.40 0.86 10.09
CA ASP A 31 14.52 -0.49 9.58
C ASP A 31 14.43 -0.44 8.04
N GLU A 32 15.58 -0.37 7.38
CA GLU A 32 15.67 -0.33 5.91
C GLU A 32 14.98 -1.53 5.24
N LEU A 33 14.94 -2.69 5.92
CA LEU A 33 14.21 -3.85 5.42
C LEU A 33 12.71 -3.61 5.52
N ALA A 34 12.21 -3.13 6.66
CA ALA A 34 10.79 -2.78 6.82
C ALA A 34 10.34 -1.74 5.78
N ILE A 35 11.12 -0.66 5.59
CA ILE A 35 10.83 0.37 4.57
C ILE A 35 10.82 -0.24 3.16
N SER A 36 11.76 -1.13 2.85
CA SER A 36 11.83 -1.83 1.55
C SER A 36 10.61 -2.74 1.33
N HIS A 37 10.20 -3.46 2.37
CA HIS A 37 9.00 -4.30 2.35
C HIS A 37 7.73 -3.48 2.12
N LEU A 38 7.55 -2.38 2.87
CA LEU A 38 6.41 -1.47 2.74
C LEU A 38 6.34 -0.82 1.35
N LYS A 39 7.49 -0.42 0.78
CA LYS A 39 7.56 0.12 -0.59
C LYS A 39 7.16 -0.92 -1.64
N LYS A 40 7.57 -2.18 -1.49
CA LYS A 40 7.17 -3.28 -2.38
C LYS A 40 5.68 -3.58 -2.26
N GLU A 41 5.14 -3.63 -1.05
CA GLU A 41 3.71 -3.86 -0.82
C GLU A 41 2.87 -2.73 -1.44
N LYS A 42 3.29 -1.47 -1.27
CA LYS A 42 2.67 -0.31 -1.92
C LYS A 42 2.65 -0.41 -3.45
N LEU A 43 3.75 -0.87 -4.06
CA LEU A 43 3.81 -1.05 -5.51
C LEU A 43 2.84 -2.14 -5.97
N PHE A 44 2.81 -3.27 -5.26
CA PHE A 44 1.90 -4.37 -5.57
C PHE A 44 0.43 -3.95 -5.49
N LEU A 45 0.04 -3.21 -4.46
CA LEU A 45 -1.31 -2.68 -4.32
C LEU A 45 -1.69 -1.73 -5.47
N LYS A 46 -0.75 -0.87 -5.89
CA LYS A 46 -0.97 0.03 -7.03
C LYS A 46 -1.19 -0.74 -8.33
N ASP A 47 -0.43 -1.81 -8.56
CA ASP A 47 -0.58 -2.68 -9.71
C ASP A 47 -1.90 -3.46 -9.69
N GLU A 48 -2.31 -3.98 -8.52
CA GLU A 48 -3.58 -4.68 -8.35
C GLU A 48 -4.77 -3.75 -8.58
N MET A 49 -4.73 -2.53 -8.03
CA MET A 49 -5.72 -1.49 -8.30
C MET A 49 -5.76 -1.10 -9.78
N GLY A 50 -4.60 -0.99 -10.43
CA GLY A 50 -4.51 -0.71 -11.87
C GLY A 50 -5.17 -1.79 -12.73
N ARG A 51 -4.97 -3.07 -12.36
CA ARG A 51 -5.63 -4.20 -13.03
C ARG A 51 -7.15 -4.16 -12.84
N ILE A 52 -7.61 -3.90 -11.61
CA ILE A 52 -9.05 -3.81 -11.32
C ILE A 52 -9.69 -2.64 -12.07
N ARG A 53 -9.03 -1.46 -12.11
CA ARG A 53 -9.51 -0.29 -12.86
C ARG A 53 -9.54 -0.50 -14.37
N ASN A 54 -8.68 -1.36 -14.92
CA ASN A 54 -8.70 -1.72 -16.34
C ASN A 54 -9.74 -2.82 -16.69
N MET A 55 -10.30 -3.51 -15.68
CA MET A 55 -11.32 -4.55 -15.85
C MET A 55 -12.75 -4.06 -15.56
N ALA A 56 -12.88 -2.88 -14.94
CA ALA A 56 -14.15 -2.19 -14.68
C ALA A 56 -14.50 -1.26 -15.84
#